data_AF-A0AAV5K1W5-F1
#
_entry.id   AF-A0AAV5K1W5-F1
#
_cell.length_a   1.000
_cell.length_b   1.000
_cell.length_c   1.000
_cell.angle_alpha   90.00
_cell.angle_beta   90.00
_cell.angle_gamma   90.00
#
_symmetry.space_group_name_H-M   'P 1'
#
loop_
_entity.id
_entity.type
_entity.pdbx_description
1 polymer ?
#
loop_
_entity_poly.entity_id
_entity_poly.type
_entity_poly.pdbx_seq_one_letter_code
_entity_poly.pdbx_strand_id
1 'polypeptide(L)'
;MQKGMEKALRPYFELTNAVCIGELELFRSVAEKFSSTFISRISLADVAKKLRLDSANPVADEESIAAKAIRVGALRFPPNSHKEKESTEKRRKRQQQEQELAKHIAEEDDDEF
;
A
#
# COMPACT_ATOMS: atom_id res chain seq x y z
N MET A 1 -14.40 1.81 -11.78
CA MET A 1 -15.35 2.22 -10.71
C MET A 1 -16.73 2.42 -11.33
N GLN A 2 -17.82 2.15 -10.59
CA GLN A 2 -19.17 2.43 -11.07
C GLN A 2 -19.35 3.95 -11.24
N LYS A 3 -19.82 4.38 -12.41
CA LYS A 3 -20.08 5.81 -12.69
C LYS A 3 -21.04 6.39 -11.65
N GLY A 4 -20.66 7.52 -11.07
CA GLY A 4 -21.44 8.21 -10.03
C GLY A 4 -21.03 7.90 -8.58
N MET A 5 -20.23 6.85 -8.33
CA MET A 5 -19.75 6.52 -6.98
C MET A 5 -18.32 6.98 -6.70
N GLU A 6 -17.63 7.53 -7.71
CA GLU A 6 -16.21 7.87 -7.64
C GLU A 6 -15.90 8.82 -6.47
N LYS A 7 -16.69 9.89 -6.27
CA LYS A 7 -16.46 10.84 -5.16
C LYS A 7 -16.57 10.18 -3.79
N ALA A 8 -17.54 9.29 -3.60
CA ALA A 8 -17.77 8.63 -2.32
C ALA A 8 -16.71 7.56 -2.02
N LEU A 9 -16.19 6.90 -3.05
CA LEU A 9 -15.22 5.80 -2.91
C LEU A 9 -13.77 6.27 -2.97
N ARG A 10 -13.51 7.48 -3.46
CA ARG A 10 -12.17 8.05 -3.62
C ARG A 10 -11.30 7.98 -2.35
N PRO A 11 -11.79 8.30 -1.13
CA PRO A 11 -10.98 8.20 0.08
C PRO A 11 -10.45 6.78 0.32
N TYR A 12 -11.30 5.77 0.10
CA TYR A 12 -10.94 4.37 0.29
C TYR A 12 -9.98 3.88 -0.79
N PHE A 13 -10.19 4.29 -2.04
CA PHE A 13 -9.32 3.90 -3.15
C PHE A 13 -7.91 4.48 -3.01
N GLU A 14 -7.77 5.77 -2.66
CA GLU A 14 -6.47 6.39 -2.43
C GLU A 14 -5.74 5.72 -1.25
N LEU A 15 -6.47 5.38 -0.17
CA LEU A 15 -5.88 4.72 0.99
C LEU A 15 -5.42 3.28 0.67
N THR A 16 -6.25 2.49 -0.01
CA THR A 16 -5.89 1.13 -0.44
C THR A 16 -4.71 1.16 -1.41
N ASN A 17 -4.67 2.11 -2.34
CA ASN A 17 -3.55 2.27 -3.27
C ASN A 17 -2.22 2.52 -2.52
N ALA A 18 -2.21 3.43 -1.54
CA ALA A 18 -1.02 3.71 -0.74
C ALA A 18 -0.51 2.46 0.01
N VAL A 19 -1.41 1.65 0.56
CA VAL A 19 -1.09 0.38 1.21
C VAL A 19 -0.56 -0.66 0.20
N CYS A 20 -1.17 -0.77 -0.98
CA CYS A 20 -0.75 -1.71 -2.03
C CYS A 20 0.65 -1.42 -2.58
N ILE A 21 1.00 -0.13 -2.70
CA ILE A 21 2.31 0.31 -3.17
C ILE A 21 3.37 0.24 -2.04
N GLY A 22 2.93 0.32 -0.78
CA GLY A 22 3.80 0.24 0.40
C GLY A 22 4.48 1.58 0.73
N GLU A 23 3.87 2.70 0.34
CA GLU A 23 4.42 4.03 0.54
C GLU A 23 3.84 4.66 1.82
N LEU A 24 4.66 4.68 2.88
CA LEU A 24 4.24 5.14 4.21
C LEU A 24 3.87 6.63 4.26
N GLU A 25 4.61 7.48 3.57
CA GLU A 25 4.34 8.93 3.56
C GLU A 25 3.05 9.25 2.79
N LEU A 26 2.82 8.59 1.65
CA LEU A 26 1.55 8.70 0.93
C LEU A 26 0.39 8.20 1.77
N PHE A 27 0.56 7.08 2.48
CA PHE A 27 -0.47 6.55 3.38
C PHE A 27 -0.83 7.56 4.47
N ARG A 28 0.17 8.14 5.15
CA ARG A 28 -0.03 9.16 6.19
C ARG A 28 -0.76 10.38 5.63
N SER A 29 -0.29 10.89 4.49
CA SER A 29 -0.90 12.04 3.83
C SER A 29 -2.37 11.79 3.45
N VAL A 30 -2.69 10.63 2.87
CA VAL A 30 -4.06 10.26 2.51
C VAL A 30 -4.93 10.05 3.75
N ALA A 31 -4.40 9.41 4.79
CA ALA A 31 -5.11 9.20 6.06
C ALA A 31 -5.47 10.52 6.75
N GLU A 32 -4.56 11.49 6.75
CA GLU A 32 -4.80 12.83 7.31
C GLU A 32 -5.79 13.62 6.45
N LYS A 33 -5.58 13.65 5.13
CA LYS A 33 -6.44 14.34 4.15
C LYS A 33 -7.91 13.92 4.23
N PHE A 34 -8.19 12.64 4.45
CA PHE A 34 -9.56 12.12 4.56
C PHE A 34 -9.94 11.73 5.99
N SER A 35 -9.18 12.19 6.99
CA SER A 35 -9.36 11.85 8.40
C SER A 35 -10.82 12.05 8.86
N SER A 36 -11.43 13.19 8.51
CA SER A 36 -12.83 13.48 8.82
C SER A 36 -13.81 12.46 8.23
N THR A 37 -13.54 11.92 7.03
CA THR A 37 -14.41 10.91 6.38
C THR A 37 -14.27 9.56 7.07
N PHE A 38 -13.06 9.20 7.50
CA PHE A 38 -12.82 7.94 8.22
C PHE A 38 -13.34 7.99 9.66
N ILE A 39 -13.16 9.12 10.35
CA ILE A 39 -13.58 9.32 11.74
C ILE A 39 -15.09 9.55 11.84
N SER A 40 -15.70 10.28 10.90
CA SER A 40 -17.13 10.63 10.99
C SER A 40 -18.07 9.44 11.00
N ARG A 41 -17.65 8.25 10.54
CA ARG A 41 -18.48 7.03 10.58
C ARG A 41 -18.29 6.17 11.82
N ILE A 42 -17.33 6.52 12.67
CA ILE A 42 -16.91 5.71 13.80
C ILE A 42 -17.03 6.60 15.03
N SER A 43 -18.19 6.58 15.72
CA SER A 43 -18.26 7.25 17.01
C SER A 43 -17.34 6.51 17.98
N LEU A 44 -16.53 7.27 18.73
CA LEU A 44 -15.62 6.68 19.72
C LEU A 44 -16.38 5.83 20.75
N ALA A 45 -17.62 6.23 21.07
CA ALA A 45 -18.54 5.48 21.91
C ALA A 45 -18.94 4.13 21.29
N ASP A 46 -19.16 4.06 19.98
CA ASP A 46 -19.49 2.81 19.29
C ASP A 46 -18.28 1.88 19.22
N VAL A 47 -17.07 2.41 19.03
CA VAL A 47 -15.83 1.61 19.10
C VAL A 47 -15.63 1.06 20.51
N ALA A 48 -15.76 1.90 21.54
CA ALA A 48 -15.63 1.50 22.93
C ALA A 48 -16.65 0.42 23.30
N LYS A 49 -17.92 0.61 22.94
CA LYS A 49 -18.99 -0.40 23.14
C LYS A 49 -18.73 -1.70 22.37
N LYS A 50 -18.30 -1.62 21.10
CA LYS A 50 -18.00 -2.79 20.26
C LYS A 50 -16.77 -3.56 20.78
N LEU A 51 -15.80 -2.85 21.32
CA LEU A 51 -14.60 -3.43 21.94
C LEU A 51 -14.82 -3.86 23.41
N ARG A 52 -16.00 -3.57 23.99
CA ARG A 52 -16.36 -3.81 25.39
C ARG A 52 -15.37 -3.17 26.36
N LEU A 53 -15.00 -1.92 26.06
CA LEU A 53 -14.13 -1.09 26.90
C LEU A 53 -15.03 -0.25 27.82
N ASP A 54 -15.54 -0.87 28.89
CA ASP A 54 -16.41 -0.20 29.88
C ASP A 54 -15.61 0.49 31.00
N SER A 55 -14.30 0.68 30.82
CA SER A 55 -13.40 1.26 31.83
C SER A 55 -13.42 2.79 31.78
N ALA A 56 -13.75 3.42 32.92
CA ALA A 56 -13.90 4.87 33.06
C ALA A 56 -12.58 5.68 33.06
N ASN A 57 -11.47 5.11 32.58
CA ASN A 57 -10.17 5.77 32.59
C ASN A 57 -9.41 5.56 31.25
N PRO A 58 -9.56 6.48 30.27
CA PRO A 58 -9.13 6.28 28.88
C PRO A 58 -7.61 6.29 28.65
N VAL A 59 -6.81 6.63 29.66
CA VAL A 59 -5.34 6.76 29.54
C VAL A 59 -4.63 5.41 29.72
N ALA A 60 -5.26 4.43 30.38
CA ALA A 60 -4.69 3.08 30.55
C ALA A 60 -4.95 2.14 29.35
N ASP A 61 -5.69 2.61 28.35
CA ASP A 61 -6.23 1.78 27.26
C ASP A 61 -5.49 1.93 25.91
N GLU A 62 -4.45 2.74 25.80
CA GLU A 62 -3.65 2.82 24.56
C GLU A 62 -2.92 1.49 24.29
N GLU A 63 -2.35 0.88 25.34
CA GLU A 63 -1.73 -0.45 25.26
C GLU A 63 -2.78 -1.55 25.03
N SER A 64 -3.99 -1.40 25.58
CA SER A 64 -5.10 -2.37 25.46
C SER A 64 -5.66 -2.42 24.04
N ILE A 65 -5.83 -1.26 23.39
CA ILE A 65 -6.29 -1.15 22.00
C ILE A 65 -5.23 -1.71 21.04
N ALA A 66 -3.96 -1.31 21.19
CA ALA A 66 -2.86 -1.82 20.36
C ALA A 66 -2.68 -3.35 20.55
N ALA A 67 -2.70 -3.83 21.79
CA ALA A 67 -2.59 -5.26 22.09
C ALA A 67 -3.76 -6.06 21.52
N LYS A 68 -4.99 -5.53 21.51
CA LYS A 68 -6.16 -6.22 20.94
C LYS A 68 -6.13 -6.23 19.41
N ALA A 69 -5.66 -5.17 18.77
CA ALA A 69 -5.43 -5.14 17.32
C ALA A 69 -4.38 -6.18 16.88
N ILE A 70 -3.33 -6.38 17.69
CA ILE A 70 -2.33 -7.42 17.48
C ILE A 70 -2.93 -8.83 17.72
N ARG A 71 -3.73 -9.00 18.78
CA ARG A 71 -4.32 -10.30 19.18
C ARG A 71 -5.37 -10.85 18.20
N VAL A 72 -6.11 -9.97 17.50
CA VAL A 72 -7.13 -10.35 16.51
C VAL A 72 -6.51 -10.76 15.16
N GLY A 73 -5.19 -10.68 14.98
CA GLY A 73 -4.54 -11.11 13.75
C GLY A 73 -4.87 -10.23 12.54
N ALA A 74 -5.41 -9.02 12.76
CA ALA A 74 -5.76 -8.07 11.70
C ALA A 74 -4.54 -7.59 10.88
N LEU A 75 -3.32 -7.84 11.36
CA LEU A 75 -2.06 -7.48 10.69
C LEU A 75 -1.30 -8.67 10.08
N ARG A 76 -1.81 -9.92 10.15
CA ARG A 76 -1.11 -11.06 9.54
C ARG A 76 -1.67 -11.36 8.16
N PHE A 77 -1.38 -10.48 7.21
CA PHE A 77 -1.24 -10.89 5.81
C PHE A 77 -0.01 -11.83 5.75
N PRO A 78 -0.07 -13.00 5.09
CA PRO A 78 1.13 -13.78 4.86
C PRO A 78 2.14 -12.89 4.12
N PRO A 79 3.42 -12.85 4.53
CA PRO A 79 4.43 -12.15 3.77
C PRO A 79 4.35 -12.68 2.34
N ASN A 80 4.12 -11.79 1.40
CA ASN A 80 3.90 -12.09 -0.01
C ASN A 80 5.11 -12.89 -0.52
N SER A 81 5.02 -14.22 -0.48
CA SER A 81 6.18 -15.11 -0.65
C SER A 81 6.54 -15.32 -2.12
N HIS A 82 5.87 -14.63 -3.05
CA HIS A 82 6.17 -14.66 -4.47
C HIS A 82 5.99 -13.27 -5.09
N LYS A 83 6.74 -12.28 -4.61
CA LYS A 83 7.31 -11.32 -5.56
C LYS A 83 8.62 -11.95 -6.00
N GLU A 84 8.63 -12.68 -7.12
CA GLU A 84 9.87 -13.04 -7.80
C GLU A 84 10.61 -11.72 -8.06
N LYS A 85 11.61 -11.43 -7.22
CA LYS A 85 12.59 -10.41 -7.52
C LYS A 85 13.25 -10.89 -8.80
N GLU A 86 13.26 -10.07 -9.83
CA GLU A 86 13.93 -10.39 -11.07
C GLU A 86 15.34 -10.93 -10.76
N SER A 87 15.62 -12.17 -11.19
CA SER A 87 16.93 -12.78 -10.95
C SER A 87 18.01 -11.95 -11.61
N THR A 88 19.18 -11.85 -10.96
CA THR A 88 20.36 -11.12 -11.46
C THR A 88 20.74 -11.53 -12.89
N GLU A 89 20.47 -12.79 -13.24
CA GLU A 89 20.69 -13.35 -14.57
C GLU A 89 19.73 -12.78 -15.63
N LYS A 90 18.47 -12.57 -15.28
CA LYS A 90 17.46 -11.98 -16.19
C LYS A 90 17.78 -10.52 -16.51
N ARG A 91 18.34 -9.79 -15.53
CA ARG A 91 18.85 -8.42 -15.71
C ARG A 91 20.08 -8.39 -16.63
N ARG A 92 21.02 -9.32 -16.48
CA ARG A 92 22.18 -9.44 -17.39
C ARG A 92 21.76 -9.73 -18.81
N LYS A 93 20.82 -10.67 -19.00
CA LYS A 93 20.34 -11.06 -20.32
C LYS A 93 19.69 -9.90 -21.06
N ARG A 94 18.93 -9.04 -20.35
CA ARG A 94 18.35 -7.82 -20.92
C ARG A 94 19.42 -6.82 -21.36
N GLN A 95 20.42 -6.57 -20.51
CA GLN A 95 21.52 -5.66 -20.85
C GLN A 95 22.32 -6.16 -22.05
N GLN A 96 22.54 -7.47 -22.16
CA GLN A 96 23.28 -8.05 -23.28
C GLN A 96 22.49 -7.94 -24.59
N GLN A 97 21.18 -8.18 -24.55
CA GLN A 97 20.30 -7.96 -25.70
C GLN A 97 20.26 -6.50 -26.14
N GLU A 98 20.19 -5.55 -25.18
CA GLU A 98 20.26 -4.11 -25.50
C GLU A 98 21.60 -3.74 -26.13
N GLN A 99 22.71 -4.32 -25.66
CA GLN A 99 24.05 -4.08 -26.21
C GLN A 99 24.23 -4.67 -27.60
N GLU A 100 23.71 -5.87 -27.85
CA GLU A 100 23.73 -6.50 -29.18
C GLU A 100 22.89 -5.70 -30.18
N LEU A 101 21.71 -5.23 -29.77
CA LEU A 101 20.86 -4.38 -30.62
C LEU A 101 21.56 -3.06 -30.96
N ALA A 102 22.21 -2.43 -29.99
CA ALA A 102 22.96 -1.18 -30.20
C ALA A 102 24.17 -1.37 -31.13
N LYS A 103 24.85 -2.52 -31.05
CA LYS A 103 25.94 -2.87 -31.99
C LYS A 103 25.42 -3.08 -33.40
N HIS A 104 24.31 -3.79 -33.56
CA HIS A 104 23.75 -4.06 -34.88
C HIS A 104 23.35 -2.77 -35.61
N ILE A 105 22.76 -1.81 -34.89
CA ILE A 105 22.43 -0.48 -35.44
C ILE A 105 23.71 0.27 -35.85
N ALA A 106 24.76 0.22 -35.04
CA ALA A 106 26.04 0.87 -35.37
C ALA A 106 26.76 0.22 -36.57
N GLU A 107 26.63 -1.10 -36.75
CA GLU A 107 27.21 -1.82 -37.89
C GLU A 107 26.38 -1.62 -39.18
N GLU A 108 25.06 -1.45 -39.09
CA GLU A 108 24.20 -1.12 -40.26
C GLU A 108 24.39 0.33 -40.75
N ASP A 109 24.76 1.27 -39.86
CA ASP A 109 25.04 2.67 -40.23
C ASP A 109 26.41 2.89 -40.92
N ASP A 110 27.32 1.90 -40.89
CA ASP A 110 28.65 1.96 -41.53
C ASP A 110 28.68 1.35 -42.97
N ASP A 111 27.59 0.70 -43.42
CA ASP A 111 27.47 0.08 -44.77
C ASP A 111 26.62 0.93 -45.76
N GLU A 112 26.41 2.23 -45.50
CA GLU A 112 25.79 3.19 -46.44
C GLU A 112 26.74 4.34 -46.84
N PHE A 113 27.91 3.99 -47.40
CA PHE A 113 28.65 4.88 -48.32
C PHE A 113 29.53 4.15 -49.34
#